data_AF-A0A969Z4R9-F1
#
_entry.id   AF-A0A969Z4R9-F1
#
_cell.length_a   1.000
_cell.length_b   1.000
_cell.length_c   1.000
_cell.angle_alpha   90.00
_cell.angle_beta   90.00
_cell.angle_gamma   90.00
#
_symmetry.space_group_name_H-M   'P 1'
#
loop_
_entity.id
_entity.type
_entity.pdbx_description
1 polymer ?
#
loop_
_entity_poly.entity_id
_entity_poly.type
_entity_poly.pdbx_seq_one_letter_code
_entity_poly.pdbx_strand_id
1 'polypeptide(L)'
;MGANLVNQNLFITSEAMNGKVFFNPKIFKAQDLAQVIQNAEEICNYDKYPGNLEMGSYEWITNTAFKIDELYKPDFLFLSYANPYYAAVYNSPDNLFWGEHIEALFSEIARFLEETDYTPIIVGTGGTYPLEEKRDLAYLESKVSYNWPGGVYASLYDASYKEIKLLEKDKSIQMIIPQERISAMSEEPNELLPDYFLVARRGYAFLEENSSNIYRVNARDAEIPVIAPRPIKNIGQINKLAKDLLASHKKVALIIMEGISVADFKWEHQICSNTYSWFTYLPEEFQYLAIGTGVKISDLKIFANFCHTGEPFINYLNKLNLTPKTIGGKQNIRSVAIGSRQNLTRIASGADIAIECGL
;
A
#
# COMPACT_ATOMS: atom_id res chain seq x y z
N MET A 1 -21.09 7.48 17.70
CA MET A 1 -20.01 8.17 16.98
C MET A 1 -19.22 9.02 17.96
N GLY A 2 -17.89 9.02 17.85
CA GLY A 2 -17.01 9.91 18.61
C GLY A 2 -16.16 10.73 17.66
N ALA A 3 -16.10 12.05 17.88
CA ALA A 3 -15.22 12.95 17.16
C ALA A 3 -14.01 13.28 18.05
N ASN A 4 -12.80 13.05 17.55
CA ASN A 4 -11.56 13.39 18.26
C ASN A 4 -10.62 14.19 17.36
N LEU A 5 -9.81 15.06 17.95
CA LEU A 5 -8.73 15.76 17.27
C LEU A 5 -7.40 15.12 17.67
N VAL A 6 -6.66 14.57 16.70
CA VAL A 6 -5.29 14.04 16.93
C VAL A 6 -4.35 14.65 15.90
N ASN A 7 -3.28 15.31 16.35
CA ASN A 7 -2.29 15.95 15.46
C ASN A 7 -2.92 16.87 14.40
N GLN A 8 -3.91 17.67 14.78
CA GLN A 8 -4.68 18.59 13.91
C GLN A 8 -5.56 17.92 12.83
N ASN A 9 -5.67 16.59 12.78
CA ASN A 9 -6.68 15.91 11.96
C ASN A 9 -7.97 15.70 12.76
N LEU A 10 -9.13 15.78 12.11
CA LEU A 10 -10.41 15.39 12.70
C LEU A 10 -10.68 13.91 12.38
N PHE A 11 -11.03 13.15 13.41
CA PHE A 11 -11.33 11.73 13.32
C PHE A 11 -12.80 11.51 13.65
N ILE A 12 -13.48 10.75 12.81
CA ILE A 12 -14.81 10.24 13.11
C ILE A 12 -14.74 8.72 13.09
N THR A 13 -15.04 8.10 14.23
CA THR A 13 -15.20 6.65 14.34
C THR A 13 -16.68 6.30 14.34
N SER A 14 -17.06 5.41 13.42
CA SER A 14 -18.41 4.83 13.33
C SER A 14 -18.32 3.32 13.55
N GLU A 15 -19.08 2.81 14.52
CA GLU A 15 -19.22 1.37 14.78
C GLU A 15 -19.83 0.64 13.57
N ALA A 16 -20.60 1.32 12.72
CA ALA A 16 -21.23 0.75 11.54
C ALA A 16 -20.21 0.40 10.43
N MET A 17 -19.08 1.11 10.34
CA MET A 17 -18.09 0.92 9.27
C MET A 17 -16.97 -0.06 9.59
N ASN A 18 -16.78 -0.46 10.86
CA ASN A 18 -15.56 -1.12 11.30
C ASN A 18 -14.28 -0.46 10.71
N GLY A 19 -14.29 0.88 10.68
CA GLY A 19 -13.38 1.70 9.87
C GLY A 19 -13.26 3.12 10.42
N LYS A 20 -12.38 3.92 9.81
CA LYS A 20 -12.03 5.27 10.24
C LYS A 20 -12.20 6.25 9.08
N VAL A 21 -12.91 7.35 9.33
CA VAL A 21 -12.93 8.50 8.41
C VAL A 21 -12.05 9.59 8.97
N PHE A 22 -11.11 10.05 8.13
CA PHE A 22 -10.12 11.05 8.46
C PHE A 22 -10.34 12.29 7.61
N PHE A 23 -10.26 13.45 8.25
CA PHE A 23 -10.28 14.74 7.59
C PHE A 23 -8.94 15.43 7.78
N ASN A 24 -8.39 15.96 6.69
CA ASN A 24 -7.15 16.71 6.68
C ASN A 24 -7.38 18.17 7.15
N PRO A 25 -6.51 18.76 8.00
CA PRO A 25 -6.63 20.15 8.45
C PRO A 25 -6.72 21.21 7.37
N LYS A 26 -6.36 20.90 6.14
CA LYS A 26 -6.61 21.77 4.99
C LYS A 26 -8.10 22.10 4.81
N ILE A 27 -9.03 21.19 5.10
CA ILE A 27 -10.45 21.40 4.72
C ILE A 27 -11.33 22.03 5.77
N PHE A 28 -11.18 21.71 7.06
CA PHE A 28 -11.96 22.36 8.12
C PHE A 28 -11.45 23.76 8.48
N LYS A 29 -10.31 24.18 7.94
CA LYS A 29 -9.92 25.60 7.89
C LYS A 29 -10.62 26.38 6.77
N ALA A 30 -11.12 25.69 5.74
CA ALA A 30 -11.67 26.26 4.52
C ALA A 30 -13.21 26.15 4.40
N GLN A 31 -13.83 25.24 5.16
CA GLN A 31 -15.27 24.99 5.20
C GLN A 31 -15.79 25.01 6.64
N ASP A 32 -17.11 25.14 6.80
CA ASP A 32 -17.76 24.94 8.10
C ASP A 32 -17.57 23.48 8.53
N LEU A 33 -16.92 23.29 9.68
CA LEU A 33 -16.68 21.99 10.31
C LEU A 33 -17.97 21.16 10.42
N ALA A 34 -19.13 21.81 10.60
CA ALA A 34 -20.42 21.15 10.69
C ALA A 34 -20.81 20.42 9.38
N GLN A 35 -20.58 21.03 8.22
CA GLN A 35 -20.90 20.40 6.93
C GLN A 35 -19.98 19.22 6.63
N VAL A 36 -18.69 19.36 6.99
CA VAL A 36 -17.70 18.28 6.85
C VAL A 36 -18.10 17.07 7.70
N ILE A 37 -18.53 17.32 8.95
CA ILE A 37 -19.03 16.27 9.85
C ILE A 37 -20.30 15.63 9.28
N GLN A 38 -21.29 16.42 8.83
CA GLN A 38 -22.53 15.87 8.27
C GLN A 38 -22.26 14.96 7.07
N ASN A 39 -21.42 15.40 6.13
CA ASN A 39 -21.04 14.57 4.97
C ASN A 39 -20.36 13.27 5.43
N ALA A 40 -19.50 13.35 6.45
CA ALA A 40 -18.85 12.18 7.04
C ALA A 40 -19.86 11.19 7.61
N GLU A 41 -20.86 11.67 8.33
CA GLU A 41 -21.90 10.84 8.95
C GLU A 41 -22.76 10.16 7.89
N GLU A 42 -23.15 10.90 6.84
CA GLU A 42 -23.90 10.34 5.71
C GLU A 42 -23.12 9.23 5.02
N ILE A 43 -21.82 9.44 4.77
CA ILE A 43 -20.93 8.41 4.20
C ILE A 43 -20.80 7.22 5.16
N CYS A 44 -20.54 7.47 6.45
CA CYS A 44 -20.35 6.44 7.47
C CYS A 44 -21.58 5.52 7.63
N ASN A 45 -22.77 6.05 7.38
CA ASN A 45 -24.03 5.33 7.54
C ASN A 45 -24.59 4.82 6.21
N TYR A 46 -23.95 5.12 5.08
CA TYR A 46 -24.44 4.73 3.76
C TYR A 46 -24.35 3.22 3.53
N ASP A 47 -23.18 2.65 3.78
CA ASP A 47 -22.96 1.21 3.59
C ASP A 47 -21.91 0.66 4.56
N LYS A 48 -22.17 -0.55 5.08
CA LYS A 48 -21.32 -1.21 6.06
C LYS A 48 -20.21 -1.96 5.35
N TYR A 49 -18.97 -1.73 5.78
CA TYR A 49 -17.83 -2.47 5.25
C TYR A 49 -17.97 -3.98 5.54
N PRO A 50 -17.93 -4.84 4.50
CA PRO A 50 -18.18 -6.27 4.68
C PRO A 50 -16.98 -7.03 5.27
N GLY A 51 -15.74 -6.56 5.06
CA GLY A 51 -14.54 -7.16 5.65
C GLY A 51 -13.47 -7.56 4.61
N ASN A 52 -12.21 -7.58 5.03
CA ASN A 52 -11.03 -7.69 4.15
C ASN A 52 -10.93 -8.96 3.30
N LEU A 53 -11.70 -10.00 3.61
CA LEU A 53 -11.72 -11.27 2.88
C LEU A 53 -13.01 -11.45 2.05
N GLU A 54 -14.00 -10.58 2.24
CA GLU A 54 -15.32 -10.70 1.63
C GLU A 54 -15.34 -10.03 0.25
N MET A 55 -15.93 -10.72 -0.74
CA MET A 55 -16.09 -10.23 -2.12
C MET A 55 -16.83 -8.89 -2.20
N GLY A 56 -17.79 -8.65 -1.29
CA GLY A 56 -18.55 -7.39 -1.23
C GLY A 56 -17.66 -6.15 -0.99
N SER A 57 -16.40 -6.32 -0.58
CA SER A 57 -15.47 -5.21 -0.38
C SER A 57 -15.18 -4.44 -1.66
N TYR A 58 -15.22 -5.10 -2.82
CA TYR A 58 -15.03 -4.45 -4.12
C TYR A 58 -16.17 -3.48 -4.40
N GLU A 59 -17.41 -3.98 -4.27
CA GLU A 59 -18.62 -3.21 -4.45
C GLU A 59 -18.68 -2.04 -3.45
N TRP A 60 -18.34 -2.29 -2.19
CA TRP A 60 -18.34 -1.25 -1.16
C TRP A 60 -17.41 -0.07 -1.49
N ILE A 61 -16.19 -0.34 -2.00
CA ILE A 61 -15.26 0.73 -2.40
C ILE A 61 -15.89 1.58 -3.51
N THR A 62 -16.46 0.92 -4.52
CA THR A 62 -17.05 1.59 -5.68
C THR A 62 -18.31 2.37 -5.31
N ASN A 63 -19.22 1.80 -4.53
CA ASN A 63 -20.44 2.46 -4.04
C ASN A 63 -20.11 3.68 -3.16
N THR A 64 -19.09 3.55 -2.30
CA THR A 64 -18.59 4.67 -1.50
C THR A 64 -18.00 5.78 -2.39
N ALA A 65 -17.32 5.41 -3.48
CA ALA A 65 -16.78 6.35 -4.45
C ALA A 65 -17.88 7.13 -5.19
N PHE A 66 -18.98 6.48 -5.57
CA PHE A 66 -20.14 7.17 -6.14
C PHE A 66 -20.78 8.13 -5.15
N LYS A 67 -20.98 7.68 -3.90
CA LYS A 67 -21.62 8.52 -2.88
C LYS A 67 -20.81 9.78 -2.58
N ILE A 68 -19.48 9.66 -2.51
CA ILE A 68 -18.62 10.81 -2.23
C ILE A 68 -18.45 11.73 -3.45
N ASP A 69 -18.54 11.20 -4.67
CA ASP A 69 -18.55 12.03 -5.88
C ASP A 69 -19.79 12.92 -5.91
N GLU A 70 -20.95 12.39 -5.55
CA GLU A 70 -22.20 13.16 -5.40
C GLU A 70 -22.06 14.28 -4.35
N LEU A 71 -21.59 13.95 -3.16
CA LEU A 71 -21.56 14.86 -2.00
C LEU A 71 -20.43 15.89 -2.07
N TYR A 72 -19.23 15.47 -2.48
CA TYR A 72 -18.01 16.27 -2.34
C TYR A 72 -17.44 16.74 -3.68
N LYS A 73 -17.73 16.03 -4.78
CA LYS A 73 -17.23 16.29 -6.14
C LYS A 73 -15.71 16.47 -6.17
N PRO A 74 -14.93 15.42 -5.81
CA PRO A 74 -13.48 15.51 -5.80
C PRO A 74 -12.90 15.74 -7.21
N ASP A 75 -11.76 16.42 -7.27
CA ASP A 75 -10.92 16.46 -8.47
C ASP A 75 -10.02 15.21 -8.53
N PHE A 76 -9.68 14.66 -7.36
CA PHE A 76 -8.82 13.50 -7.22
C PHE A 76 -9.46 12.42 -6.34
N LEU A 77 -9.56 11.20 -6.88
CA LEU A 77 -9.93 9.98 -6.14
C LEU A 77 -8.75 9.02 -6.06
N PHE A 78 -8.51 8.48 -4.88
CA PHE A 78 -7.61 7.36 -4.64
C PHE A 78 -8.43 6.16 -4.18
N LEU A 79 -8.52 5.11 -5.00
CA LEU A 79 -9.29 3.90 -4.71
C LEU A 79 -8.34 2.72 -4.48
N SER A 80 -8.36 2.13 -3.29
CA SER A 80 -7.45 1.05 -2.89
C SER A 80 -8.21 -0.25 -2.63
N TYR A 81 -8.12 -1.16 -3.60
CA TYR A 81 -8.67 -2.50 -3.54
C TYR A 81 -7.61 -3.48 -3.00
N ALA A 82 -7.49 -3.56 -1.67
CA ALA A 82 -6.53 -4.43 -0.97
C ALA A 82 -7.02 -5.88 -0.79
N ASN A 83 -8.34 -6.07 -0.86
CA ASN A 83 -9.00 -7.35 -0.65
C ASN A 83 -8.44 -8.55 -1.47
N PRO A 84 -8.05 -8.45 -2.76
CA PRO A 84 -7.54 -9.61 -3.49
C PRO A 84 -6.23 -10.11 -2.88
N TYR A 85 -5.35 -9.22 -2.45
CA TYR A 85 -4.12 -9.59 -1.74
C TYR A 85 -4.43 -10.30 -0.41
N TYR A 86 -5.34 -9.75 0.40
CA TYR A 86 -5.72 -10.37 1.67
C TYR A 86 -6.37 -11.74 1.49
N ALA A 87 -7.30 -11.87 0.55
CA ALA A 87 -7.91 -13.15 0.21
C ALA A 87 -6.85 -14.17 -0.22
N ALA A 88 -5.91 -13.76 -1.08
CA ALA A 88 -4.83 -14.62 -1.53
C ALA A 88 -3.91 -15.08 -0.38
N VAL A 89 -3.54 -14.18 0.54
CA VAL A 89 -2.62 -14.49 1.64
C VAL A 89 -3.28 -15.36 2.71
N TYR A 90 -4.55 -15.12 3.03
CA TYR A 90 -5.19 -15.69 4.23
C TYR A 90 -6.23 -16.77 3.97
N ASN A 91 -6.80 -16.88 2.76
CA ASN A 91 -7.67 -18.01 2.43
C ASN A 91 -6.84 -19.23 2.05
N SER A 92 -7.25 -20.39 2.57
CA SER A 92 -6.67 -21.67 2.13
C SER A 92 -6.92 -21.87 0.63
N PRO A 93 -6.09 -22.67 -0.06
CA PRO A 93 -6.27 -22.95 -1.49
C PRO A 93 -7.69 -23.45 -1.83
N ASP A 94 -8.31 -24.24 -0.95
CA ASP A 94 -9.66 -24.78 -1.15
C ASP A 94 -10.76 -23.71 -1.05
N ASN A 95 -10.48 -22.58 -0.42
CA ASN A 95 -11.41 -21.47 -0.20
C ASN A 95 -11.05 -20.21 -1.01
N LEU A 96 -9.99 -20.27 -1.83
CA LEU A 96 -9.55 -19.15 -2.67
C LEU A 96 -10.07 -19.32 -4.10
N PHE A 97 -11.22 -18.71 -4.39
CA PHE A 97 -11.78 -18.64 -5.74
C PHE A 97 -11.12 -17.50 -6.53
N TRP A 98 -9.83 -17.62 -6.85
CA TRP A 98 -9.04 -16.52 -7.43
C TRP A 98 -9.66 -15.92 -8.70
N GLY A 99 -10.16 -16.76 -9.61
CA GLY A 99 -10.83 -16.29 -10.82
C GLY A 99 -12.03 -15.39 -10.52
N GLU A 100 -12.84 -15.73 -9.51
CA GLU A 100 -14.00 -14.93 -9.10
C GLU A 100 -13.57 -13.58 -8.50
N HIS A 101 -12.53 -13.56 -7.65
CA HIS A 101 -11.95 -12.30 -7.14
C HIS A 101 -11.48 -11.39 -8.28
N ILE A 102 -10.80 -11.93 -9.29
CA ILE A 102 -10.37 -11.16 -10.46
C ILE A 102 -11.58 -10.68 -11.28
N GLU A 103 -12.60 -11.51 -11.54
CA GLU A 103 -13.81 -11.07 -12.24
C GLU A 103 -14.53 -9.94 -11.51
N ALA A 104 -14.79 -10.08 -10.21
CA ALA A 104 -15.52 -9.08 -9.44
C ALA A 104 -14.74 -7.75 -9.35
N LEU A 105 -13.43 -7.80 -9.08
CA LEU A 105 -12.60 -6.60 -9.02
C LEU A 105 -12.62 -5.81 -10.33
N PHE A 106 -12.38 -6.48 -11.45
CA PHE A 106 -12.36 -5.82 -12.76
C PHE A 106 -13.75 -5.32 -13.15
N SER A 107 -14.82 -6.03 -12.79
CA SER A 107 -16.21 -5.60 -13.04
C SER A 107 -16.56 -4.33 -12.27
N GLU A 108 -16.16 -4.24 -11.00
CA GLU A 108 -16.40 -3.06 -10.17
C GLU A 108 -15.61 -1.84 -10.64
N ILE A 109 -14.36 -2.04 -11.07
CA ILE A 109 -13.58 -0.95 -11.66
C ILE A 109 -14.20 -0.54 -13.01
N ALA A 110 -14.64 -1.47 -13.86
CA ALA A 110 -15.31 -1.15 -15.12
C ALA A 110 -16.56 -0.29 -14.88
N ARG A 111 -17.41 -0.70 -13.93
CA ARG A 111 -18.60 0.04 -13.53
C ARG A 111 -18.27 1.48 -13.11
N PHE A 112 -17.24 1.66 -12.28
CA PHE A 112 -16.77 3.00 -11.89
C PHE A 112 -16.35 3.85 -13.10
N LEU A 113 -15.65 3.26 -14.08
CA LEU A 113 -15.19 3.99 -15.26
C LEU A 113 -16.31 4.31 -16.25
N GLU A 114 -17.34 3.47 -16.32
CA GLU A 114 -18.51 3.69 -17.18
C GLU A 114 -19.44 4.79 -16.64
N GLU A 115 -19.54 4.89 -15.31
CA GLU A 115 -20.46 5.83 -14.64
C GLU A 115 -19.83 7.18 -14.27
N THR A 116 -18.52 7.35 -14.46
CA THR A 116 -17.82 8.60 -14.08
C THR A 116 -16.97 9.21 -15.20
N ASP A 117 -16.58 10.47 -15.03
CA ASP A 117 -15.74 11.23 -15.97
C ASP A 117 -14.26 11.32 -15.55
N TYR A 118 -13.83 10.52 -14.57
CA TYR A 118 -12.45 10.53 -14.09
C TYR A 118 -11.49 9.97 -15.15
N THR A 119 -10.34 10.62 -15.32
CA THR A 119 -9.22 10.05 -16.07
C THR A 119 -8.54 8.98 -15.21
N PRO A 120 -8.53 7.70 -15.61
CA PRO A 120 -8.00 6.65 -14.76
C PRO A 120 -6.47 6.52 -14.85
N ILE A 121 -5.86 6.20 -13.72
CA ILE A 121 -4.54 5.59 -13.59
C ILE A 121 -4.74 4.32 -12.77
N ILE A 122 -4.62 3.16 -13.40
CA ILE A 122 -4.92 1.85 -12.78
C ILE A 122 -3.60 1.10 -12.60
N VAL A 123 -3.34 0.58 -11.41
CA VAL A 123 -2.06 -0.04 -11.03
C VAL A 123 -2.33 -1.38 -10.37
N GLY A 124 -1.92 -2.48 -11.01
CA GLY A 124 -1.72 -3.73 -10.30
C GLY A 124 -0.42 -3.64 -9.51
N THR A 125 -0.37 -4.16 -8.28
CA THR A 125 0.79 -3.96 -7.40
C THR A 125 1.79 -5.11 -7.38
N GLY A 126 1.58 -6.12 -8.23
CA GLY A 126 2.32 -7.37 -8.21
C GLY A 126 1.53 -8.46 -7.51
N GLY A 127 1.78 -9.71 -7.90
CA GLY A 127 1.04 -10.87 -7.48
C GLY A 127 1.48 -11.44 -6.13
N THR A 128 0.84 -12.54 -5.79
CA THR A 128 1.24 -13.44 -4.72
C THR A 128 1.69 -14.78 -5.28
N TYR A 129 2.48 -15.51 -4.52
CA TYR A 129 2.94 -16.86 -4.86
C TYR A 129 2.57 -17.84 -3.75
N PRO A 130 2.20 -19.10 -4.05
CA PRO A 130 1.98 -20.11 -3.01
C PRO A 130 3.16 -20.18 -2.04
N LEU A 131 2.86 -20.23 -0.74
CA LEU A 131 3.88 -20.46 0.27
C LEU A 131 4.36 -21.91 0.14
N GLU A 132 5.65 -22.08 -0.14
CA GLU A 132 6.33 -23.38 -0.11
C GLU A 132 6.75 -23.74 1.32
N GLU A 133 7.40 -22.80 2.03
CA GLU A 133 7.96 -23.06 3.35
C GLU A 133 8.14 -21.76 4.16
N LYS A 134 7.83 -21.80 5.46
CA LYS A 134 8.24 -20.76 6.41
C LYS A 134 9.67 -21.04 6.86
N ARG A 135 10.52 -20.03 6.87
CA ARG A 135 11.91 -20.13 7.32
C ARG A 135 12.10 -19.32 8.59
N ASP A 136 12.11 -20.00 9.73
CA ASP A 136 12.55 -19.40 10.99
C ASP A 136 14.08 -19.29 10.99
N LEU A 137 14.59 -18.11 11.30
CA LEU A 137 16.01 -17.77 11.40
C LEU A 137 16.50 -17.73 12.85
N ALA A 138 15.69 -18.12 13.83
CA ALA A 138 16.05 -18.15 15.25
C ALA A 138 17.20 -19.11 15.61
N TYR A 139 17.62 -19.97 14.67
CA TYR A 139 18.81 -20.82 14.83
C TYR A 139 20.14 -20.06 14.66
N LEU A 140 20.09 -18.80 14.20
CA LEU A 140 21.26 -17.93 14.06
C LEU A 140 21.64 -17.30 15.41
N GLU A 141 22.93 -17.02 15.60
CA GLU A 141 23.44 -16.24 16.74
C GLU A 141 23.25 -14.73 16.48
N SER A 142 23.18 -14.35 15.19
CA SER A 142 22.87 -13.00 14.72
C SER A 142 21.51 -12.52 15.25
N LYS A 143 21.37 -11.22 15.50
CA LYS A 143 20.04 -10.64 15.76
C LYS A 143 19.28 -10.54 14.44
N VAL A 144 18.11 -11.14 14.39
CA VAL A 144 17.22 -11.14 13.22
C VAL A 144 16.09 -10.14 13.43
N SER A 145 15.83 -9.32 12.42
CA SER A 145 14.61 -8.52 12.31
C SER A 145 13.82 -9.01 11.11
N TYR A 146 12.68 -9.65 11.35
CA TYR A 146 11.73 -10.01 10.31
C TYR A 146 11.00 -8.74 9.87
N ASN A 147 11.26 -8.29 8.64
CA ASN A 147 10.71 -7.03 8.20
C ASN A 147 9.26 -7.26 7.78
N TRP A 148 8.35 -6.55 8.46
CA TRP A 148 6.95 -6.54 8.10
C TRP A 148 6.75 -5.51 6.97
N PRO A 149 5.96 -5.79 5.93
CA PRO A 149 5.12 -6.97 5.77
C PRO A 149 5.57 -7.91 4.62
N GLY A 150 4.93 -9.08 4.55
CA GLY A 150 5.19 -10.12 3.54
C GLY A 150 6.28 -11.16 3.88
N GLY A 151 7.08 -10.95 4.93
CA GLY A 151 8.10 -11.91 5.40
C GLY A 151 9.19 -12.24 4.38
N VAL A 152 9.24 -11.55 3.23
CA VAL A 152 10.20 -11.85 2.15
C VAL A 152 11.55 -11.13 2.33
N TYR A 153 11.66 -10.30 3.35
CA TYR A 153 12.85 -9.55 3.71
C TYR A 153 13.17 -9.73 5.19
N ALA A 154 14.45 -9.87 5.54
CA ALA A 154 14.90 -9.89 6.92
C ALA A 154 16.24 -9.17 7.06
N SER A 155 16.45 -8.51 8.19
CA SER A 155 17.71 -7.84 8.52
C SER A 155 18.51 -8.69 9.50
N LEU A 156 19.83 -8.75 9.31
CA LEU A 156 20.77 -9.44 10.20
C LEU A 156 21.75 -8.43 10.81
N TYR A 157 21.89 -8.46 12.13
CA TYR A 157 22.87 -7.68 12.88
C TYR A 157 23.81 -8.60 13.66
N ASP A 158 25.04 -8.15 13.84
CA ASP A 158 26.13 -8.85 14.51
C ASP A 158 26.45 -10.20 13.83
N ALA A 159 26.34 -10.26 12.49
CA ALA A 159 26.41 -11.51 11.76
C ALA A 159 27.84 -12.05 11.58
N SER A 160 28.07 -13.32 11.93
CA SER A 160 29.37 -13.95 11.77
C SER A 160 29.61 -14.47 10.34
N TYR A 161 30.88 -14.52 9.92
CA TYR A 161 31.26 -15.11 8.64
C TYR A 161 30.79 -16.56 8.47
N LYS A 162 30.73 -17.33 9.58
CA LYS A 162 30.26 -18.72 9.55
C LYS A 162 28.77 -18.81 9.23
N GLU A 163 27.96 -17.94 9.81
CA GLU A 163 26.52 -17.86 9.52
C GLU A 163 26.28 -17.44 8.07
N ILE A 164 27.03 -16.46 7.55
CA ILE A 164 26.89 -16.07 6.15
C ILE A 164 27.21 -17.23 5.20
N LYS A 165 28.26 -18.02 5.49
CA LYS A 165 28.59 -19.23 4.70
C LYS A 165 27.53 -20.33 4.80
N LEU A 166 26.76 -20.37 5.88
CA LEU A 166 25.60 -21.25 6.02
C LEU A 166 24.42 -20.74 5.19
N LEU A 167 24.11 -19.45 5.28
CA LEU A 167 23.01 -18.80 4.56
C LEU A 167 23.22 -18.81 3.04
N GLU A 168 24.46 -18.69 2.55
CA GLU A 168 24.80 -18.83 1.13
C GLU A 168 24.38 -20.19 0.53
N LYS A 169 24.20 -21.22 1.37
CA LYS A 169 23.79 -22.57 0.97
C LYS A 169 22.29 -22.83 1.20
N ASP A 170 21.57 -21.88 1.80
CA ASP A 170 20.17 -22.02 2.13
C ASP A 170 19.30 -21.80 0.88
N LYS A 171 18.56 -22.84 0.47
CA LYS A 171 17.67 -22.81 -0.71
C LYS A 171 16.57 -21.75 -0.63
N SER A 172 16.23 -21.31 0.59
CA SER A 172 15.17 -20.33 0.85
C SER A 172 15.62 -18.88 0.62
N ILE A 173 16.92 -18.64 0.44
CA ILE A 173 17.50 -17.31 0.28
C ILE A 173 17.85 -17.08 -1.19
N GLN A 174 17.33 -15.99 -1.76
CA GLN A 174 17.69 -15.56 -3.11
C GLN A 174 18.88 -14.61 -3.12
N MET A 175 18.92 -13.67 -2.16
CA MET A 175 20.00 -12.68 -2.08
C MET A 175 20.40 -12.43 -0.63
N ILE A 176 21.69 -12.22 -0.43
CA ILE A 176 22.29 -11.69 0.80
C ILE A 176 22.94 -10.36 0.40
N ILE A 177 22.37 -9.25 0.87
CA ILE A 177 22.82 -7.91 0.53
C ILE A 177 23.72 -7.40 1.65
N PRO A 178 25.00 -7.06 1.39
CA PRO A 178 25.90 -6.53 2.41
C PRO A 178 25.57 -5.08 2.78
N GLN A 179 25.93 -4.66 3.99
CA GLN A 179 25.72 -3.31 4.53
C GLN A 179 26.13 -2.19 3.57
N GLU A 180 27.23 -2.36 2.82
CA GLU A 180 27.71 -1.38 1.81
C GLU A 180 26.66 -1.07 0.73
N ARG A 181 25.82 -2.05 0.36
CA ARG A 181 24.73 -1.87 -0.61
C ARG A 181 23.43 -1.41 0.04
N ILE A 182 23.30 -1.62 1.34
CA ILE A 182 22.18 -1.15 2.17
C ILE A 182 22.36 0.35 2.45
N SER A 183 23.58 0.80 2.74
CA SER A 183 23.88 2.21 3.01
C SER A 183 23.61 3.10 1.80
N ALA A 184 23.70 2.59 0.56
CA ALA A 184 23.26 3.31 -0.63
C ALA A 184 21.74 3.59 -0.67
N MET A 185 20.96 2.95 0.20
CA MET A 185 19.51 3.12 0.37
C MET A 185 19.15 4.02 1.56
N SER A 186 20.14 4.43 2.37
CA SER A 186 19.98 5.33 3.51
C SER A 186 20.80 6.61 3.28
N GLU A 187 20.25 7.77 3.60
CA GLU A 187 20.95 9.06 3.46
C GLU A 187 21.61 9.53 4.76
N GLU A 188 21.31 8.91 5.91
CA GLU A 188 21.71 9.43 7.21
C GLU A 188 22.92 8.66 7.78
N PRO A 189 24.09 9.32 7.96
CA PRO A 189 25.36 8.64 8.27
C PRO A 189 25.43 7.99 9.66
N ASN A 190 24.46 8.26 10.54
CA ASN A 190 24.41 7.73 11.91
C ASN A 190 23.28 6.72 12.12
N GLU A 191 22.57 6.31 11.06
CA GLU A 191 21.55 5.27 11.19
C GLU A 191 22.21 3.91 11.49
N LEU A 192 21.67 3.21 12.48
CA LEU A 192 22.02 1.81 12.67
C LEU A 192 21.53 1.06 11.42
N LEU A 193 22.41 0.36 10.73
CA LEU A 193 22.06 -0.46 9.57
C LEU A 193 22.43 -1.92 9.85
N PRO A 194 21.68 -2.89 9.31
CA PRO A 194 22.07 -4.27 9.42
C PRO A 194 23.38 -4.55 8.68
N ASP A 195 24.10 -5.56 9.14
CA ASP A 195 25.29 -6.06 8.44
C ASP A 195 24.89 -6.69 7.10
N TYR A 196 23.74 -7.36 7.10
CA TYR A 196 23.17 -7.97 5.90
C TYR A 196 21.65 -7.86 5.83
N PHE A 197 21.14 -7.79 4.61
CA PHE A 197 19.72 -7.86 4.29
C PHE A 197 19.45 -9.13 3.49
N LEU A 198 18.60 -9.99 4.00
CA LEU A 198 18.19 -11.22 3.35
C LEU A 198 16.97 -10.98 2.47
N VAL A 199 16.96 -11.61 1.31
CA VAL A 199 15.83 -11.64 0.40
C VAL A 199 15.42 -13.07 0.17
N ALA A 200 14.20 -13.41 0.59
CA ALA A 200 13.66 -14.76 0.45
C ALA A 200 13.45 -15.10 -1.04
N ARG A 201 13.74 -16.34 -1.42
CA ARG A 201 13.35 -16.90 -2.71
C ARG A 201 11.82 -16.89 -2.83
N ARG A 202 11.31 -16.71 -4.05
CA ARG A 202 9.86 -16.76 -4.33
C ARG A 202 9.26 -18.04 -3.73
N GLY A 203 8.15 -17.89 -3.01
CA GLY A 203 7.49 -18.99 -2.27
C GLY A 203 7.98 -19.20 -0.84
N TYR A 204 9.08 -18.56 -0.42
CA TYR A 204 9.57 -18.63 0.96
C TYR A 204 9.25 -17.33 1.70
N ALA A 205 9.06 -17.43 3.02
CA ALA A 205 8.99 -16.29 3.91
C ALA A 205 9.78 -16.54 5.19
N PHE A 206 10.54 -15.54 5.62
CA PHE A 206 11.17 -15.47 6.93
C PHE A 206 10.10 -15.13 7.96
N LEU A 207 9.70 -16.14 8.73
CA LEU A 207 8.67 -16.03 9.74
C LEU A 207 9.01 -16.95 10.90
N GLU A 208 8.65 -16.52 12.11
CA GLU A 208 8.70 -17.36 13.30
C GLU A 208 7.76 -18.55 13.14
N GLU A 209 8.12 -19.69 13.74
CA GLU A 209 7.36 -20.94 13.65
C GLU A 209 5.90 -20.77 14.11
N ASN A 210 5.66 -19.95 15.14
CA ASN A 210 4.33 -19.69 15.73
C ASN A 210 3.54 -18.55 15.06
N SER A 211 4.01 -18.03 13.92
CA SER A 211 3.32 -16.98 13.17
C SER A 211 1.96 -17.45 12.63
N SER A 212 1.03 -16.51 12.44
CA SER A 212 -0.28 -16.78 11.85
C SER A 212 -0.18 -17.57 10.53
N ASN A 213 -1.21 -18.35 10.24
CA ASN A 213 -1.26 -19.10 8.99
C ASN A 213 -1.40 -18.15 7.79
N ILE A 214 -0.46 -18.26 6.87
CA ILE A 214 -0.52 -17.64 5.56
C ILE A 214 -0.35 -18.75 4.51
N TYR A 215 -1.02 -18.62 3.39
CA TYR A 215 -1.00 -19.61 2.31
C TYR A 215 -0.24 -19.12 1.08
N ARG A 216 -0.07 -17.80 0.97
CA ARG A 216 0.66 -17.15 -0.10
C ARG A 216 1.50 -16.01 0.44
N VAL A 217 2.59 -15.72 -0.25
CA VAL A 217 3.54 -14.64 0.05
C VAL A 217 3.63 -13.70 -1.14
N ASN A 218 4.16 -12.50 -0.93
CA ASN A 218 4.36 -11.59 -2.04
C ASN A 218 5.33 -12.19 -3.09
N ALA A 219 4.99 -12.05 -4.37
CA ALA A 219 5.79 -12.60 -5.46
C ALA A 219 7.11 -11.84 -5.73
N ARG A 220 7.25 -10.62 -5.19
CA ARG A 220 8.31 -9.66 -5.48
C ARG A 220 8.46 -9.42 -6.98
N ASP A 221 7.35 -9.13 -7.64
CA ASP A 221 7.34 -8.82 -9.07
C ASP A 221 8.06 -7.47 -9.30
N ALA A 222 9.16 -7.51 -10.05
CA ALA A 222 9.97 -6.35 -10.42
C ALA A 222 9.28 -5.43 -11.45
N GLU A 223 8.25 -5.95 -12.09
CA GLU A 223 7.46 -5.31 -13.13
C GLU A 223 5.98 -5.51 -12.81
N ILE A 224 5.20 -4.45 -12.95
CA ILE A 224 3.78 -4.45 -12.61
C ILE A 224 2.94 -3.82 -13.74
N PRO A 225 1.67 -4.22 -13.90
CA PRO A 225 0.80 -3.69 -14.93
C PRO A 225 0.25 -2.32 -14.54
N VAL A 226 0.26 -1.38 -15.50
CA VAL A 226 -0.30 -0.04 -15.32
C VAL A 226 -1.14 0.37 -16.54
N ILE A 227 -2.30 0.97 -16.31
CA ILE A 227 -3.04 1.73 -17.32
C ILE A 227 -2.90 3.21 -16.98
N ALA A 228 -2.51 4.00 -17.97
CA ALA A 228 -2.39 5.44 -17.83
C ALA A 228 -2.44 6.12 -19.21
N PRO A 229 -2.88 7.40 -19.29
CA PRO A 229 -2.97 8.14 -20.54
C PRO A 229 -1.61 8.49 -21.16
N ARG A 230 -0.51 8.30 -20.42
CA ARG A 230 0.86 8.52 -20.87
C ARG A 230 1.76 7.37 -20.38
N PRO A 231 2.86 7.06 -21.11
CA PRO A 231 3.80 6.03 -20.67
C PRO A 231 4.42 6.32 -19.29
N ILE A 232 4.56 5.27 -18.48
CA ILE A 232 5.13 5.26 -17.13
C ILE A 232 6.19 4.16 -17.09
N LYS A 233 7.45 4.54 -16.84
CA LYS A 233 8.58 3.60 -16.79
C LYS A 233 8.82 3.01 -15.40
N ASN A 234 8.47 3.76 -14.35
CA ASN A 234 8.60 3.31 -12.96
C ASN A 234 7.51 3.94 -12.09
N ILE A 235 7.19 3.27 -10.98
CA ILE A 235 6.07 3.65 -10.11
C ILE A 235 6.14 5.09 -9.59
N GLY A 236 7.35 5.64 -9.40
CA GLY A 236 7.52 7.02 -8.94
C GLY A 236 7.01 8.08 -9.92
N GLN A 237 6.84 7.74 -11.20
CA GLN A 237 6.31 8.65 -12.22
C GLN A 237 4.79 8.83 -12.14
N ILE A 238 4.07 7.96 -11.42
CA ILE A 238 2.61 8.02 -11.28
C ILE A 238 2.17 9.32 -10.58
N ASN A 239 2.84 9.71 -9.49
CA ASN A 239 2.56 10.98 -8.79
C ASN A 239 2.63 12.18 -9.74
N LYS A 240 3.73 12.27 -10.51
CA LYS A 240 3.92 13.38 -11.46
C LYS A 240 2.83 13.38 -12.53
N LEU A 241 2.50 12.21 -13.09
CA LEU A 241 1.44 12.09 -14.09
C LEU A 241 0.10 12.60 -13.56
N ALA A 242 -0.32 12.14 -12.37
CA ALA A 242 -1.57 12.55 -11.76
C ALA A 242 -1.61 14.07 -11.51
N LYS A 243 -0.52 14.64 -10.97
CA LYS A 243 -0.42 16.08 -10.72
C LYS A 243 -0.49 16.93 -11.99
N ASP A 244 0.13 16.49 -13.08
CA ASP A 244 0.09 17.15 -14.39
C ASP A 244 -1.35 17.13 -14.96
N LEU A 245 -2.07 16.01 -14.84
CA LEU A 245 -3.46 15.88 -15.28
C LEU A 245 -4.39 16.80 -14.48
N LEU A 246 -4.25 16.83 -13.16
CA LEU A 246 -4.98 17.73 -12.27
C LEU A 246 -4.66 19.21 -12.57
N ALA A 247 -3.40 19.53 -12.90
CA ALA A 247 -3.02 20.89 -13.33
C ALA A 247 -3.65 21.30 -14.67
N SER A 248 -4.08 20.32 -15.47
CA SER A 248 -4.78 20.51 -16.74
C SER A 248 -6.30 20.44 -16.58
N HIS A 249 -6.82 20.65 -15.36
CA HIS A 249 -8.25 20.63 -15.01
C HIS A 249 -8.98 19.31 -15.31
N LYS A 250 -8.26 18.19 -15.36
CA LYS A 250 -8.89 16.87 -15.43
C LYS A 250 -9.16 16.33 -14.04
N LYS A 251 -10.29 15.65 -13.86
CA LYS A 251 -10.50 14.76 -12.73
C LYS A 251 -9.65 13.50 -12.88
N VAL A 252 -9.05 13.01 -11.81
CA VAL A 252 -8.13 11.85 -11.83
C VAL A 252 -8.54 10.82 -10.80
N ALA A 253 -8.68 9.57 -11.23
CA ALA A 253 -8.86 8.42 -10.34
C ALA A 253 -7.58 7.56 -10.37
N LEU A 254 -6.88 7.48 -9.24
CA LEU A 254 -5.79 6.53 -9.03
C LEU A 254 -6.36 5.27 -8.38
N ILE A 255 -6.35 4.16 -9.11
CA ILE A 255 -6.95 2.89 -8.72
C ILE A 255 -5.83 1.89 -8.46
N ILE A 256 -5.70 1.43 -7.22
CA ILE A 256 -4.70 0.46 -6.77
C ILE A 256 -5.38 -0.90 -6.60
N MET A 257 -4.86 -1.90 -7.29
CA MET A 257 -5.34 -3.28 -7.28
C MET A 257 -4.29 -4.16 -6.61
N GLU A 258 -4.43 -4.41 -5.31
CA GLU A 258 -3.41 -5.16 -4.59
C GLU A 258 -3.40 -6.64 -4.94
N GLY A 259 -2.21 -7.23 -5.11
CA GLY A 259 -2.08 -8.66 -5.38
C GLY A 259 -2.31 -9.03 -6.83
N ILE A 260 -2.45 -8.05 -7.73
CA ILE A 260 -2.69 -8.27 -9.16
C ILE A 260 -1.37 -8.12 -9.92
N SER A 261 -0.92 -9.23 -10.52
CA SER A 261 0.28 -9.27 -11.35
C SER A 261 -0.03 -8.97 -12.82
N VAL A 262 1.02 -8.88 -13.65
CA VAL A 262 0.90 -8.82 -15.12
C VAL A 262 0.10 -10.01 -15.68
N ALA A 263 0.23 -11.20 -15.08
CA ALA A 263 -0.47 -12.40 -15.55
C ALA A 263 -1.97 -12.40 -15.22
N ASP A 264 -2.37 -11.67 -14.17
CA ASP A 264 -3.77 -11.57 -13.73
C ASP A 264 -4.50 -10.38 -14.41
N PHE A 265 -3.76 -9.49 -15.08
CA PHE A 265 -4.30 -8.22 -15.56
C PHE A 265 -5.02 -8.37 -16.91
N LYS A 266 -6.33 -8.10 -16.92
CA LYS A 266 -7.20 -8.41 -18.07
C LYS A 266 -7.18 -7.40 -19.21
N TRP A 267 -6.90 -6.15 -18.89
CA TRP A 267 -6.96 -5.06 -19.86
C TRP A 267 -5.60 -4.82 -20.52
N GLU A 268 -5.62 -4.21 -21.70
CA GLU A 268 -4.39 -3.75 -22.34
C GLU A 268 -3.69 -2.75 -21.43
N HIS A 269 -2.41 -3.00 -21.15
CA HIS A 269 -1.65 -2.28 -20.15
C HIS A 269 -0.20 -2.11 -20.60
N GLN A 270 0.48 -1.17 -19.95
CA GLN A 270 1.92 -1.03 -20.05
C GLN A 270 2.61 -1.67 -18.84
N ILE A 271 3.86 -2.05 -19.04
CA ILE A 271 4.72 -2.58 -17.98
C ILE A 271 5.49 -1.43 -17.32
N CYS A 272 5.44 -1.41 -15.99
CA CYS A 272 6.06 -0.39 -15.16
C CYS A 272 7.05 -1.04 -14.18
N SER A 273 8.26 -0.48 -14.05
CA SER A 273 9.23 -0.97 -13.07
C SER A 273 8.80 -0.67 -11.63
N ASN A 274 8.83 -1.72 -10.81
CA ASN A 274 8.48 -1.75 -9.40
C ASN A 274 9.72 -1.98 -8.50
N THR A 275 10.89 -1.49 -8.95
CA THR A 275 12.16 -1.70 -8.25
C THR A 275 12.93 -0.40 -8.05
N TYR A 276 13.78 -0.40 -7.02
CA TYR A 276 14.85 0.57 -6.86
C TYR A 276 16.12 -0.17 -6.44
N SER A 277 17.17 -0.11 -7.27
CA SER A 277 18.38 -0.91 -7.08
C SER A 277 18.05 -2.40 -6.99
N TRP A 278 18.39 -3.07 -5.88
CA TRP A 278 18.07 -4.47 -5.59
C TRP A 278 16.71 -4.65 -4.91
N PHE A 279 16.09 -3.57 -4.44
CA PHE A 279 14.86 -3.61 -3.66
C PHE A 279 13.64 -3.66 -4.58
N THR A 280 12.76 -4.62 -4.35
CA THR A 280 11.45 -4.67 -4.98
C THR A 280 10.41 -4.11 -4.01
N TYR A 281 9.65 -3.13 -4.47
CA TYR A 281 8.59 -2.54 -3.67
C TYR A 281 7.45 -3.55 -3.49
N LEU A 282 7.04 -3.78 -2.25
CA LEU A 282 5.92 -4.67 -1.89
C LEU A 282 4.63 -3.83 -1.80
N PRO A 283 3.43 -4.41 -2.03
CA PRO A 283 2.12 -3.75 -2.10
C PRO A 283 1.63 -3.19 -0.77
N GLU A 284 2.49 -2.40 -0.14
CA GLU A 284 2.50 -2.00 1.26
C GLU A 284 3.21 -0.64 1.34
N GLU A 285 3.81 -0.29 2.46
CA GLU A 285 4.17 1.09 2.79
C GLU A 285 5.01 1.76 1.71
N PHE A 286 6.10 1.15 1.28
CA PHE A 286 7.01 1.80 0.33
C PHE A 286 6.43 1.91 -1.08
N GLN A 287 5.68 0.92 -1.57
CA GLN A 287 5.12 1.02 -2.92
C GLN A 287 4.02 2.08 -2.96
N TYR A 288 3.14 2.07 -1.95
CA TYR A 288 2.11 3.10 -1.78
C TYR A 288 2.73 4.49 -1.69
N LEU A 289 3.78 4.67 -0.89
CA LEU A 289 4.48 5.95 -0.78
C LEU A 289 5.15 6.34 -2.10
N ALA A 290 5.83 5.42 -2.79
CA ALA A 290 6.47 5.72 -4.06
C ALA A 290 5.46 6.14 -5.14
N ILE A 291 4.32 5.43 -5.24
CA ILE A 291 3.22 5.78 -6.15
C ILE A 291 2.61 7.13 -5.75
N GLY A 292 2.25 7.28 -4.48
CA GLY A 292 1.48 8.39 -3.95
C GLY A 292 2.27 9.70 -3.86
N THR A 293 3.58 9.64 -3.60
CA THR A 293 4.45 10.81 -3.43
C THR A 293 5.45 11.03 -4.56
N GLY A 294 5.75 10.00 -5.35
CA GLY A 294 6.82 10.02 -6.34
C GLY A 294 8.24 9.99 -5.74
N VAL A 295 8.35 9.86 -4.42
CA VAL A 295 9.62 9.86 -3.69
C VAL A 295 10.19 8.45 -3.68
N LYS A 296 11.48 8.31 -4.02
CA LYS A 296 12.17 7.03 -3.99
C LYS A 296 12.40 6.61 -2.54
N ILE A 297 12.51 5.31 -2.31
CA ILE A 297 12.79 4.76 -0.97
C ILE A 297 14.05 5.35 -0.31
N SER A 298 15.10 5.62 -1.09
CA SER A 298 16.32 6.29 -0.59
C SER A 298 16.04 7.68 -0.02
N ASP A 299 15.14 8.41 -0.67
CA ASP A 299 14.88 9.82 -0.39
C ASP A 299 13.81 9.99 0.71
N LEU A 300 13.20 8.89 1.17
CA LEU A 300 12.21 8.89 2.27
C LEU A 300 12.85 8.98 3.65
N LYS A 301 14.16 8.69 3.78
CA LYS A 301 14.91 8.72 5.06
C LYS A 301 14.27 7.88 6.18
N ILE A 302 13.71 6.73 5.82
CA ILE A 302 13.10 5.78 6.74
C ILE A 302 13.53 4.34 6.49
N PHE A 303 14.45 4.13 5.56
CA PHE A 303 14.85 2.78 5.16
C PHE A 303 15.52 2.03 6.31
N ALA A 304 16.36 2.70 7.12
CA ALA A 304 16.90 2.08 8.32
C ALA A 304 15.79 1.66 9.29
N ASN A 305 14.77 2.49 9.51
CA ASN A 305 13.65 2.14 10.41
C ASN A 305 12.88 0.90 9.93
N PHE A 306 12.79 0.69 8.61
CA PHE A 306 12.24 -0.55 8.06
C PHE A 306 13.11 -1.78 8.32
N CYS A 307 14.42 -1.59 8.46
CA CYS A 307 15.36 -2.66 8.78
C CYS A 307 15.30 -3.09 10.26
N HIS A 308 14.62 -2.33 11.14
CA HIS A 308 14.61 -2.52 12.59
C HIS A 308 13.22 -2.89 13.12
N THR A 309 13.18 -3.70 14.18
CA THR A 309 11.95 -4.13 14.88
C THR A 309 11.60 -3.28 16.12
N GLY A 310 12.21 -2.11 16.31
CA GLY A 310 12.09 -1.34 17.56
C GLY A 310 10.72 -0.68 17.81
N GLU A 311 10.07 -0.19 16.76
CA GLU A 311 8.72 0.41 16.83
C GLU A 311 7.90 -0.03 15.61
N PRO A 312 6.56 -0.11 15.71
CA PRO A 312 5.70 -0.36 14.54
C PRO A 312 6.01 0.64 13.42
N PHE A 313 6.31 0.13 12.22
CA PHE A 313 6.80 0.96 11.11
C PHE A 313 5.87 2.15 10.79
N ILE A 314 4.57 1.98 11.00
CA ILE A 314 3.55 3.00 10.81
C ILE A 314 3.77 4.27 11.66
N ASN A 315 4.41 4.15 12.83
CA ASN A 315 4.72 5.29 13.69
C ASN A 315 5.75 6.21 13.03
N TYR A 316 6.71 5.65 12.28
CA TYR A 316 7.66 6.45 11.51
C TYR A 316 6.96 7.14 10.35
N LEU A 317 6.07 6.45 9.65
CA LEU A 317 5.32 7.04 8.53
C LEU A 317 4.49 8.25 8.94
N ASN A 318 3.82 8.19 10.09
CA ASN A 318 3.04 9.32 10.60
C ASN A 318 3.91 10.52 11.00
N LYS A 319 5.22 10.32 11.30
CA LYS A 319 6.17 11.40 11.57
C LYS A 319 6.66 12.07 10.28
N LEU A 320 6.52 11.42 9.12
CA LEU A 320 6.93 12.01 7.85
C LEU A 320 5.91 13.03 7.38
N ASN A 321 6.35 14.29 7.22
CA ASN A 321 5.54 15.33 6.61
C ASN A 321 5.49 15.16 5.07
N LEU A 322 4.86 14.09 4.60
CA LEU A 322 4.78 13.74 3.17
C LEU A 322 3.57 14.34 2.47
N THR A 323 2.56 14.81 3.20
CA THR A 323 1.32 15.37 2.63
C THR A 323 1.59 16.37 1.50
N PRO A 324 2.53 17.35 1.60
CA PRO A 324 2.79 18.27 0.49
C PRO A 324 3.33 17.59 -0.78
N LYS A 325 3.93 16.40 -0.66
CA LYS A 325 4.46 15.62 -1.77
C LYS A 325 3.42 14.67 -2.37
N THR A 326 2.35 14.31 -1.66
CA THR A 326 1.32 13.41 -2.19
C THR A 326 0.52 14.06 -3.33
N ILE A 327 -0.29 13.26 -4.03
CA ILE A 327 -1.19 13.76 -5.09
C ILE A 327 -2.31 14.62 -4.50
N GLY A 328 -3.00 14.11 -3.48
CA GLY A 328 -4.14 14.76 -2.82
C GLY A 328 -3.77 15.97 -1.96
N GLY A 329 -2.53 16.04 -1.46
CA GLY A 329 -2.07 17.16 -0.64
C GLY A 329 -1.84 18.46 -1.41
N LYS A 330 -2.03 18.46 -2.73
CA LYS A 330 -1.96 19.66 -3.58
C LYS A 330 -2.99 20.70 -3.10
N GLN A 331 -2.59 21.97 -3.11
CA GLN A 331 -3.51 23.08 -2.80
C GLN A 331 -4.52 23.27 -3.94
N ASN A 332 -5.72 23.76 -3.59
CA ASN A 332 -6.80 24.10 -4.53
C ASN A 332 -7.38 22.93 -5.35
N ILE A 333 -7.22 21.70 -4.88
CA ILE A 333 -8.01 20.56 -5.35
C ILE A 333 -8.82 20.00 -4.18
N ARG A 334 -9.95 19.37 -4.52
CA ARG A 334 -10.71 18.48 -3.65
C ARG A 334 -10.22 17.06 -3.87
N SER A 335 -9.85 16.38 -2.80
CA SER A 335 -9.23 15.07 -2.88
C SER A 335 -9.80 14.09 -1.88
N VAL A 336 -10.03 12.87 -2.32
CA VAL A 336 -10.63 11.82 -1.51
C VAL A 336 -9.85 10.52 -1.69
N ALA A 337 -9.71 9.76 -0.62
CA ALA A 337 -9.15 8.41 -0.65
C ALA A 337 -10.10 7.41 0.01
N ILE A 338 -10.30 6.26 -0.61
CA ILE A 338 -11.18 5.17 -0.15
C ILE A 338 -10.39 3.88 -0.28
N GLY A 339 -10.33 3.09 0.78
CA GLY A 339 -9.58 1.84 0.70
C GLY A 339 -9.84 0.85 1.82
N SER A 340 -9.57 -0.41 1.49
CA SER A 340 -9.54 -1.55 2.40
C SER A 340 -8.16 -1.75 3.07
N ARG A 341 -7.26 -0.78 2.93
CA ARG A 341 -5.93 -0.77 3.53
C ARG A 341 -5.84 0.33 4.60
N GLN A 342 -5.78 -0.08 5.86
CA GLN A 342 -5.64 0.87 6.97
C GLN A 342 -4.32 1.64 6.92
N ASN A 343 -4.37 2.92 7.27
CA ASN A 343 -3.30 3.91 7.31
C ASN A 343 -2.63 4.28 5.97
N LEU A 344 -2.42 3.33 5.06
CA LEU A 344 -1.69 3.57 3.81
C LEU A 344 -2.51 4.38 2.81
N THR A 345 -3.82 4.14 2.77
CA THR A 345 -4.76 4.87 1.91
C THR A 345 -4.66 6.37 2.16
N ARG A 346 -4.64 6.81 3.41
CA ARG A 346 -4.50 8.22 3.82
C ARG A 346 -3.08 8.74 3.64
N ILE A 347 -2.07 8.00 4.11
CA ILE A 347 -0.68 8.49 4.11
C ILE A 347 -0.16 8.66 2.67
N ALA A 348 -0.46 7.71 1.78
CA ALA A 348 0.00 7.76 0.40
C ALA A 348 -0.77 8.77 -0.47
N SER A 349 -2.07 8.94 -0.22
CA SER A 349 -2.89 9.91 -0.96
C SER A 349 -2.69 11.34 -0.46
N GLY A 350 -2.52 11.54 0.85
CA GLY A 350 -2.62 12.84 1.54
C GLY A 350 -3.92 13.59 1.23
N ALA A 351 -5.00 12.85 0.95
CA ALA A 351 -6.29 13.38 0.57
C ALA A 351 -6.92 14.27 1.66
N ASP A 352 -7.89 15.07 1.26
CA ASP A 352 -8.68 15.91 2.14
C ASP A 352 -9.60 15.06 3.04
N ILE A 353 -10.21 14.02 2.46
CA ILE A 353 -11.01 13.02 3.17
C ILE A 353 -10.39 11.65 2.86
N ALA A 354 -10.13 10.85 3.90
CA ALA A 354 -9.74 9.46 3.72
C ALA A 354 -10.72 8.55 4.47
N ILE A 355 -11.23 7.54 3.79
CA ILE A 355 -12.11 6.51 4.33
C ILE A 355 -11.31 5.21 4.29
N GLU A 356 -10.91 4.74 5.46
CA GLU A 356 -10.10 3.54 5.60
C GLU A 356 -10.86 2.49 6.40
N CYS A 357 -11.04 1.33 5.80
CA CYS A 357 -11.57 0.15 6.46
C CYS A 357 -10.54 -0.96 6.43
N GLY A 358 -10.59 -1.88 7.39
CA GLY A 358 -9.74 -3.07 7.39
C GLY A 358 -9.60 -3.73 8.75
N LEU A 359 -8.86 -4.84 8.79
CA LEU A 359 -8.49 -5.57 10.02
C LEU A 359 -7.60 -4.76 10.95
#